data_AF-A0A940TSU4-F1
#
_entry.id   AF-A0A940TSU4-F1
#
_cell.length_a   1.000
_cell.length_b   1.000
_cell.length_c   1.000
_cell.angle_alpha   90.00
_cell.angle_beta   90.00
_cell.angle_gamma   90.00
#
_symmetry.space_group_name_H-M   'P 1'
#
loop_
_entity.id
_entity.type
_entity.pdbx_description
1 polymer ?
#
loop_
_entity_poly.entity_id
_entity_poly.type
_entity_poly.pdbx_seq_one_letter_code
_entity_poly.pdbx_strand_id
1 'polypeptide(L)'
;MKKRVPKMNKELHEAMMQQQESFVEKFGREPGPDDPLFFDLDCDVPIPLTQSKLRKELSEAARKAGLDVNRVLSAFGFEDEEGVAKDF
;
A
#
# COMPACT_ATOMS: atom_id res chain seq x y z
N MET A 1 -10.34 -0.01 23.45
CA MET A 1 -9.22 0.76 22.83
C MET A 1 -9.78 2.03 22.20
N LYS A 2 -9.17 3.20 22.41
CA LYS A 2 -9.56 4.43 21.68
C LYS A 2 -9.00 4.35 20.26
N LYS A 3 -9.84 4.51 19.24
CA LYS A 3 -9.39 4.60 17.84
C LYS A 3 -8.56 5.88 17.68
N ARG A 4 -7.32 5.76 17.18
CA ARG A 4 -6.52 6.92 16.79
C ARG A 4 -6.97 7.32 15.39
N VAL A 5 -7.52 8.51 15.26
CA VAL A 5 -7.91 9.07 13.95
C VAL A 5 -6.86 10.11 13.57
N PRO A 6 -6.09 9.90 12.49
CA PRO A 6 -5.18 10.91 11.99
C PRO A 6 -5.97 12.18 11.65
N LYS A 7 -5.38 13.35 11.91
CA LYS A 7 -5.97 14.60 11.41
C LYS A 7 -5.86 14.59 9.90
N MET A 8 -7.01 14.60 9.22
CA MET A 8 -7.08 14.70 7.77
C MET A 8 -6.64 16.10 7.34
N ASN A 9 -5.49 16.24 6.68
CA ASN A 9 -5.12 17.46 5.99
C ASN A 9 -5.66 17.43 4.55
N LYS A 10 -5.58 18.56 3.84
CA LYS A 10 -6.12 18.69 2.49
C LYS A 10 -5.49 17.70 1.51
N GLU A 11 -4.17 17.58 1.54
CA GLU A 11 -3.41 16.69 0.65
C GLU A 11 -3.77 15.21 0.87
N LEU A 12 -3.86 14.77 2.13
CA LEU A 12 -4.29 13.42 2.46
C LEU A 12 -5.74 13.18 2.04
N HIS A 13 -6.62 14.17 2.21
CA HIS A 13 -8.00 14.05 1.76
C HIS A 13 -8.08 13.86 0.24
N GLU A 14 -7.37 14.68 -0.53
CA GLU A 14 -7.32 14.58 -1.99
C GLU A 14 -6.76 13.23 -2.45
N ALA A 15 -5.70 12.75 -1.80
CA ALA A 15 -5.14 11.42 -2.08
C ALA A 15 -6.15 10.29 -1.78
N MET A 16 -6.92 10.38 -0.68
CA MET A 16 -7.95 9.39 -0.38
C MET A 16 -9.12 9.43 -1.36
N MET A 17 -9.51 10.61 -1.85
CA MET A 17 -10.54 10.73 -2.88
C MET A 17 -10.08 10.12 -4.21
N GLN A 18 -8.84 10.36 -4.63
CA GLN A 18 -8.28 9.73 -5.84
C GLN A 18 -8.24 8.20 -5.74
N GLN A 19 -7.93 7.68 -4.54
CA GLN A 19 -7.95 6.23 -4.31
C GLN A 19 -9.37 5.66 -4.40
N GLN A 20 -10.38 6.39 -3.91
CA GLN A 20 -11.78 6.00 -4.05
C GLN A 20 -12.23 6.03 -5.52
N GLU A 21 -11.86 7.06 -6.29
CA GLU A 21 -12.13 7.15 -7.72
C GLU A 21 -11.51 5.96 -8.47
N SER A 22 -10.28 5.58 -8.14
CA SER A 22 -9.61 4.40 -8.72
C SER A 22 -10.36 3.09 -8.41
N PHE A 23 -10.95 2.98 -7.22
CA PHE A 23 -11.79 1.83 -6.86
C PHE A 23 -13.04 1.77 -7.75
N VAL A 24 -13.73 2.90 -7.91
CA VAL A 24 -14.93 2.99 -8.75
C VAL A 24 -14.61 2.70 -10.21
N GLU A 25 -13.48 3.21 -10.72
CA GLU A 25 -13.03 2.93 -12.09
C GLU A 25 -12.77 1.44 -12.31
N LYS A 26 -12.14 0.75 -11.34
CA LYS A 26 -11.84 -0.67 -11.45
C LYS A 26 -13.06 -1.59 -11.29
N PHE A 27 -13.95 -1.30 -10.33
CA PHE A 27 -15.00 -2.23 -9.92
C PHE A 27 -16.43 -1.76 -10.27
N GLY A 28 -16.59 -0.55 -10.80
CA GLY A 28 -17.88 0.01 -11.23
C GLY A 28 -18.85 0.35 -10.10
N ARG A 29 -18.37 0.43 -8.85
CA ARG A 29 -19.18 0.75 -7.67
C ARG A 29 -18.35 1.46 -6.61
N GLU A 30 -19.02 2.16 -5.69
CA GLU A 30 -18.40 2.69 -4.47
C GLU A 30 -17.89 1.56 -3.56
N PRO A 31 -16.78 1.77 -2.82
CA PRO A 31 -16.32 0.84 -1.80
C PRO A 31 -17.29 0.83 -0.61
N GLY A 32 -17.60 -0.36 -0.11
CA GLY A 32 -18.30 -0.58 1.14
C GLY A 32 -17.37 -0.46 2.35
N PRO A 33 -17.92 -0.51 3.58
CA PRO A 33 -17.14 -0.37 4.80
C PRO A 33 -16.08 -1.46 5.03
N ASP A 34 -16.27 -2.63 4.42
CA ASP A 34 -15.37 -3.79 4.53
C ASP A 34 -14.49 -3.99 3.28
N ASP A 35 -14.68 -3.16 2.25
CA ASP A 35 -13.85 -3.24 1.05
C ASP A 35 -12.45 -2.66 1.31
N PRO A 36 -11.39 -3.29 0.80
CA PRO A 36 -10.05 -2.73 0.87
C PRO A 36 -9.94 -1.48 -0.01
N LEU A 37 -9.64 -0.34 0.61
CA LEU A 37 -9.30 0.88 -0.15
C LEU A 37 -7.95 0.76 -0.87
N PHE A 38 -7.02 -0.02 -0.33
CA PHE A 38 -5.76 -0.40 -0.98
C PHE A 38 -5.87 -1.85 -1.45
N PHE A 39 -6.14 -2.02 -2.73
CA PHE A 39 -6.55 -3.30 -3.33
C PHE A 39 -5.59 -3.76 -4.41
N ASP A 40 -5.67 -5.05 -4.74
CA ASP A 40 -4.92 -5.67 -5.83
C ASP A 40 -5.58 -5.38 -7.19
N LEU A 41 -4.89 -4.61 -8.05
CA LEU A 41 -5.39 -4.22 -9.38
C LEU A 41 -5.49 -5.40 -10.35
N ASP A 42 -4.78 -6.50 -10.10
CA ASP A 42 -4.77 -7.68 -10.97
C ASP A 42 -5.96 -8.62 -10.73
N CYS A 43 -6.81 -8.31 -9.75
CA CYS A 43 -7.96 -9.13 -9.39
C CYS A 43 -9.28 -8.50 -9.85
N ASP A 44 -10.24 -9.35 -10.22
CA ASP A 44 -11.58 -8.92 -10.65
C ASP A 44 -12.50 -8.58 -9.45
N VAL A 45 -12.07 -8.96 -8.24
CA VAL A 45 -12.73 -8.66 -6.97
C VAL A 45 -11.80 -7.85 -6.07
N PRO A 46 -12.33 -6.94 -5.24
CA PRO A 46 -11.53 -6.10 -4.37
C PRO A 46 -10.93 -6.95 -3.23
N ILE A 47 -9.68 -7.35 -3.40
CA ILE A 47 -8.90 -8.03 -2.36
C ILE A 47 -7.78 -7.11 -1.86
N PRO A 48 -7.37 -7.22 -0.59
CA PRO A 48 -6.28 -6.41 -0.06
C PRO A 48 -4.99 -6.60 -0.85
N LEU A 49 -4.25 -5.51 -1.07
CA LEU A 49 -2.92 -5.59 -1.66
C LEU A 49 -1.99 -6.42 -0.74
N THR A 50 -1.31 -7.42 -1.31
CA THR A 50 -0.39 -8.25 -0.53
C THR A 50 0.88 -7.49 -0.16
N GLN A 51 1.51 -7.85 0.96
CA GLN A 51 2.79 -7.27 1.38
C GLN A 51 3.88 -7.43 0.31
N SER A 52 3.92 -8.56 -0.40
CA SER A 52 4.90 -8.79 -1.46
C SER A 52 4.72 -7.85 -2.65
N LYS A 53 3.47 -7.63 -3.10
CA LYS A 53 3.17 -6.67 -4.17
C LYS A 53 3.49 -5.25 -3.75
N LEU A 54 3.09 -4.85 -2.53
CA LEU A 54 3.40 -3.53 -1.99
C LEU A 54 4.92 -3.29 -1.89
N ARG A 55 5.69 -4.28 -1.40
CA ARG A 55 7.17 -4.21 -1.34
C ARG A 55 7.77 -4.01 -2.74
N LYS A 56 7.27 -4.75 -3.74
CA LYS A 56 7.74 -4.64 -5.12
C LYS A 56 7.47 -3.24 -5.69
N GLU A 57 6.24 -2.74 -5.57
CA GLU A 57 5.87 -1.42 -6.08
C GLU A 57 6.66 -0.29 -5.40
N LEU A 58 6.81 -0.33 -4.06
CA LEU A 58 7.63 0.64 -3.33
C LEU A 58 9.09 0.61 -3.79
N SER A 59 9.64 -0.60 -4.02
CA SER A 59 11.02 -0.76 -4.48
C SER A 59 11.23 -0.14 -5.86
N GLU A 60 10.27 -0.34 -6.77
CA GLU A 60 10.30 0.25 -8.10
C GLU A 60 10.15 1.77 -8.06
N ALA A 61 9.23 2.30 -7.24
CA ALA A 61 9.05 3.74 -7.04
C ALA A 61 10.30 4.39 -6.45
N ALA A 62 10.90 3.80 -5.42
CA ALA A 62 12.14 4.28 -4.81
C ALA A 62 13.28 4.33 -5.83
N ARG A 63 13.44 3.27 -6.65
CA ARG A 63 14.46 3.23 -7.71
C ARG A 63 14.24 4.33 -8.76
N LYS A 64 12.99 4.55 -9.20
CA LYS A 64 12.65 5.62 -10.14
C LYS A 64 12.92 7.01 -9.57
N ALA A 65 12.72 7.19 -8.26
CA ALA A 65 12.99 8.44 -7.56
C ALA A 65 14.46 8.64 -7.16
N GLY A 66 15.34 7.65 -7.40
CA GLY A 66 16.74 7.70 -6.96
C GLY A 66 16.92 7.60 -5.44
N LEU A 67 15.93 7.04 -4.73
CA LEU A 67 15.98 6.81 -3.30
C LEU A 67 16.59 5.44 -2.98
N ASP A 68 17.20 5.33 -1.81
CA ASP A 68 17.67 4.05 -1.26
C ASP A 68 16.46 3.15 -0.97
N VAL A 69 16.36 2.04 -1.70
CA VAL A 69 15.25 1.10 -1.61
C VAL A 69 15.11 0.53 -0.20
N ASN A 70 16.21 0.14 0.45
CA ASN A 70 16.17 -0.49 1.77
C ASN A 70 15.69 0.51 2.83
N ARG A 71 16.12 1.78 2.74
CA ARG A 71 15.62 2.84 3.64
C ARG A 71 14.12 3.10 3.45
N VAL A 72 13.65 3.11 2.20
CA VAL A 72 12.21 3.27 1.91
C VAL A 72 11.43 2.08 2.46
N LEU A 73 11.84 0.84 2.19
CA LEU A 73 11.16 -0.35 2.67
C LEU A 73 11.09 -0.42 4.20
N SER A 74 12.21 -0.14 4.88
CA SER A 74 12.27 -0.10 6.34
C SER A 74 11.31 0.95 6.93
N ALA A 75 11.19 2.12 6.31
CA ALA A 75 10.24 3.16 6.76
C ALA A 75 8.77 2.71 6.71
N PHE A 76 8.45 1.76 5.83
CA PHE A 76 7.12 1.14 5.71
C PHE A 76 6.99 -0.15 6.54
N GLY A 77 7.97 -0.47 7.39
CA GLY A 77 7.94 -1.64 8.26
C GLY A 77 8.24 -2.96 7.55
N PHE A 78 8.76 -2.92 6.32
CA PHE A 78 9.33 -4.10 5.70
C PHE A 78 10.73 -4.31 6.26
N GLU A 79 10.90 -5.34 7.08
CA GLU A 79 12.22 -5.77 7.51
C GLU A 79 12.97 -6.43 6.35
N ASP A 80 14.30 -6.44 6.45
CA ASP A 80 15.12 -7.28 5.58
C ASP A 80 14.78 -8.73 5.92
N GLU A 81 14.27 -9.51 4.96
CA GLU A 81 14.24 -10.97 5.08
C GLU A 81 15.67 -11.53 4.96
N GLU A 82 16.60 -11.04 5.77
CA GLU A 82 17.75 -11.82 6.21
C GLU A 82 17.41 -12.50 7.54
N GLY A 83 16.42 -13.37 7.48
CA GLY A 83 16.60 -14.67 8.10
C GLY A 83 17.73 -15.35 7.34
N VAL A 84 18.98 -15.02 7.70
CA VAL A 84 20.17 -15.76 7.29
C VAL A 84 19.83 -17.24 7.52
N ALA A 85 19.71 -18.00 6.43
CA ALA A 85 19.92 -19.42 6.48
C ALA A 85 21.31 -19.60 7.09
N LYS A 86 21.37 -19.84 8.40
CA LYS A 86 22.54 -20.46 9.00
C LYS A 86 22.50 -21.92 8.58
N ASP A 87 22.88 -22.15 7.33
CA ASP A 87 23.27 -23.47 6.88
C ASP A 87 24.67 -23.76 7.47
N PHE A 88 24.65 -24.65 8.46
CA PHE A 88 25.69 -25.56 8.99
C PHE A 88 27.11 -25.01 9.25
#